data_AF-A0A5J4T681-F1
#
_entry.id   AF-A0A5J4T681-F1
#
_cell.length_a   1.000
_cell.length_b   1.000
_cell.length_c   1.000
_cell.angle_alpha   90.00
_cell.angle_beta   90.00
_cell.angle_gamma   90.00
#
_symmetry.space_group_name_H-M   'P 1'
#
loop_
_entity.id
_entity.type
_entity.pdbx_description
1 polymer ?
#
loop_
_entity_poly.entity_id
_entity_poly.type
_entity_poly.pdbx_seq_one_letter_code
_entity_poly.pdbx_strand_id
1 'polypeptide(L)'
;NPEADKEQWNRNRIWRQSLTLRTNNAISKLYNYQKFNKGYVQEIETGKAVDISKCPYLVVVDIDIDKKLDEQQRKVIHDELLQQLNNDKSLKVGLVQTAHGGIHIYCHMNDYKLRQNSMTGIIKSLESNPLNTRYGVDVFACVTPYNEESKEKTLRWVVLPESIVKDNDSDVELQYTNLNKMRNISKLSSIKKVFQTLKFDINLILSDG
;
A
#
# COMPACT_ATOMS: atom_id res chain seq x y z
N ASN A 1 7.09 28.53 -16.30
CA ASN A 1 6.24 27.86 -17.30
C ASN A 1 4.90 27.67 -16.61
N PRO A 2 3.84 28.41 -16.99
CA PRO A 2 2.60 28.49 -16.21
C PRO A 2 1.94 27.14 -15.91
N GLU A 3 2.14 26.13 -16.75
CA GLU A 3 1.63 24.77 -16.54
C GLU A 3 2.43 24.01 -15.48
N ALA A 4 3.77 24.06 -15.55
CA ALA A 4 4.64 23.48 -14.52
C ALA A 4 4.40 24.12 -13.14
N ASP A 5 4.13 25.42 -13.10
CA ASP A 5 3.85 26.17 -11.87
C ASP A 5 2.51 25.71 -11.24
N LYS A 6 1.48 25.45 -12.07
CA LYS A 6 0.18 24.90 -11.63
C LYS A 6 0.29 23.47 -11.12
N GLU A 7 1.03 22.62 -11.81
CA GLU A 7 1.25 21.24 -11.36
C GLU A 7 1.98 21.20 -10.02
N GLN A 8 3.06 21.96 -9.88
CA GLN A 8 3.82 22.04 -8.63
C GLN A 8 2.94 22.56 -7.48
N TRP A 9 2.10 23.57 -7.73
CA TRP A 9 1.14 24.05 -6.75
C TRP A 9 0.15 22.96 -6.32
N ASN A 10 -0.42 22.21 -7.27
CA ASN A 10 -1.35 21.13 -6.97
C ASN A 10 -0.68 19.97 -6.20
N ARG A 11 0.55 19.60 -6.58
CA ARG A 11 1.38 18.63 -5.84
C ARG A 11 1.56 19.06 -4.38
N ASN A 12 2.00 20.30 -4.17
CA ASN A 12 2.21 20.86 -2.84
C ASN A 12 0.92 20.95 -2.02
N ARG A 13 -0.22 21.21 -2.66
CA ARG A 13 -1.53 21.20 -2.00
C ARG A 13 -1.89 19.79 -1.52
N ILE A 14 -1.77 18.78 -2.38
CA ILE A 14 -2.08 17.38 -2.06
C ILE A 14 -1.13 16.84 -0.99
N TRP A 15 0.17 17.15 -1.07
CA TRP A 15 1.15 16.68 -0.08
C TRP A 15 0.83 17.14 1.36
N ARG A 16 0.23 18.32 1.53
CA ARG A 16 -0.19 18.85 2.83
C ARG A 16 -1.48 18.25 3.36
N GLN A 17 -2.25 17.55 2.52
CA GLN A 17 -3.48 16.90 2.95
C GLN A 17 -3.19 15.68 3.83
N SER A 18 -4.11 15.40 4.75
CA SER A 18 -4.09 14.14 5.50
C SER A 18 -4.43 12.96 4.60
N LEU A 19 -4.06 11.75 5.00
CA LEU A 19 -4.44 10.54 4.28
C LEU A 19 -5.95 10.45 4.05
N THR A 20 -6.76 10.77 5.07
CA THR A 20 -8.22 10.80 4.96
C THR A 20 -8.70 11.65 3.80
N LEU A 21 -8.17 12.88 3.67
CA LEU A 21 -8.56 13.79 2.58
C LEU A 21 -8.08 13.30 1.22
N ARG A 22 -6.96 12.58 1.17
CA ARG A 22 -6.40 12.04 -0.08
C ARG A 22 -7.15 10.81 -0.58
N THR A 23 -7.84 10.09 0.30
CA THR A 23 -8.53 8.83 -0.05
C THR A 23 -10.06 8.92 -0.01
N ASN A 24 -10.65 9.98 0.54
CA ASN A 24 -12.10 10.08 0.80
C ASN A 24 -13.00 9.74 -0.39
N ASN A 25 -12.64 10.19 -1.59
CA ASN A 25 -13.41 10.01 -2.82
C ASN A 25 -13.04 8.72 -3.58
N ALA A 26 -12.15 7.91 -3.02
CA ALA A 26 -11.64 6.69 -3.62
C ALA A 26 -11.94 5.43 -2.78
N ILE A 27 -12.72 5.57 -1.69
CA ILE A 27 -13.08 4.46 -0.82
C ILE A 27 -14.36 3.78 -1.29
N SER A 28 -14.37 2.45 -1.29
CA SER A 28 -15.61 1.67 -1.39
C SER A 28 -15.71 0.64 -0.27
N LYS A 29 -16.95 0.30 0.05
CA LYS A 29 -17.29 -0.71 1.05
C LYS A 29 -17.00 -2.10 0.49
N LEU A 30 -16.49 -2.96 1.34
CA LEU A 30 -16.32 -4.39 1.11
C LEU A 30 -17.39 -5.14 1.89
N TYR A 31 -17.88 -6.23 1.32
CA TYR A 31 -18.99 -7.01 1.88
C TYR A 31 -18.67 -8.50 1.85
N ASN A 32 -19.27 -9.25 2.79
CA ASN A 32 -19.25 -10.72 2.85
C ASN A 32 -17.84 -11.35 2.90
N TYR A 33 -16.86 -10.73 3.55
CA TYR A 33 -15.52 -11.26 3.87
C TYR A 33 -14.65 -11.72 2.69
N GLN A 34 -15.19 -11.72 1.46
CA GLN A 34 -14.53 -12.16 0.25
C GLN A 34 -13.93 -10.96 -0.48
N LYS A 35 -12.65 -11.08 -0.86
CA LYS A 35 -11.89 -10.00 -1.50
C LYS A 35 -12.47 -9.56 -2.85
N PHE A 36 -13.31 -10.37 -3.50
CA PHE A 36 -14.13 -10.04 -4.66
C PHE A 36 -15.29 -11.03 -4.71
N ASN A 37 -16.55 -10.62 -4.95
CA ASN A 37 -17.45 -11.58 -5.58
C ASN A 37 -18.65 -11.06 -6.40
N LYS A 38 -18.98 -11.95 -7.34
CA LYS A 38 -19.97 -11.99 -8.41
C LYS A 38 -21.42 -11.99 -7.89
N GLY A 39 -22.08 -10.83 -7.86
CA GLY A 39 -23.55 -10.76 -8.00
C GLY A 39 -24.42 -11.28 -6.85
N TYR A 40 -23.89 -11.51 -5.64
CA TYR A 40 -24.74 -11.81 -4.47
C TYR A 40 -25.19 -10.52 -3.77
N VAL A 41 -26.40 -10.55 -3.20
CA VAL A 41 -26.92 -9.47 -2.35
C VAL A 41 -26.05 -9.39 -1.08
N GLN A 42 -25.48 -8.22 -0.84
CA GLN A 42 -24.47 -7.95 0.17
C GLN A 42 -25.12 -7.29 1.39
N GLU A 43 -25.28 -8.02 2.51
CA GLU A 43 -25.96 -7.48 3.71
C GLU A 43 -25.00 -7.00 4.80
N ILE A 44 -23.78 -7.55 4.91
CA ILE A 44 -22.83 -7.23 5.99
C ILE A 44 -21.59 -6.51 5.43
N GLU A 45 -21.42 -5.23 5.78
CA GLU A 45 -20.18 -4.48 5.55
C GLU A 45 -19.07 -5.10 6.40
N THR A 46 -18.03 -5.61 5.73
CA THR A 46 -16.91 -6.31 6.37
C THR A 46 -15.62 -5.50 6.32
N GLY A 47 -15.59 -4.42 5.54
CA GLY A 47 -14.43 -3.57 5.46
C GLY A 47 -14.54 -2.48 4.42
N LYS A 48 -13.40 -1.86 4.12
CA LYS A 48 -13.26 -0.82 3.10
C LYS A 48 -11.98 -1.05 2.32
N ALA A 49 -12.00 -0.69 1.04
CA ALA A 49 -10.80 -0.60 0.24
C ALA A 49 -10.72 0.77 -0.42
N VAL A 50 -9.50 1.23 -0.64
CA VAL A 50 -9.20 2.44 -1.41
C VAL A 50 -8.71 2.06 -2.79
N ASP A 51 -9.26 2.67 -3.83
CA ASP A 51 -8.73 2.59 -5.18
C ASP A 51 -7.55 3.57 -5.32
N ILE A 52 -6.33 3.04 -5.23
CA ILE A 52 -5.11 3.85 -5.28
C ILE A 52 -4.97 4.59 -6.61
N SER A 53 -5.54 4.08 -7.69
CA SER A 53 -5.49 4.72 -9.01
C SER A 53 -6.22 6.05 -9.08
N LYS A 54 -7.07 6.35 -8.09
CA LYS A 54 -7.80 7.62 -7.92
C LYS A 54 -7.14 8.55 -6.90
N CYS A 55 -5.98 8.19 -6.36
CA CYS A 55 -5.27 8.95 -5.34
C CYS A 55 -3.93 9.48 -5.87
N PRO A 56 -3.91 10.65 -6.54
CA PRO A 56 -2.68 11.23 -7.08
C PRO A 56 -1.55 11.32 -6.05
N TYR A 57 -0.35 10.95 -6.49
CA TYR A 57 0.87 10.96 -5.69
C TYR A 57 0.83 10.09 -4.41
N LEU A 58 -0.19 9.25 -4.23
CA LEU A 58 -0.25 8.28 -3.14
C LEU A 58 0.37 6.99 -3.63
N VAL A 59 1.19 6.38 -2.79
CA VAL A 59 1.82 5.10 -3.07
C VAL A 59 1.60 4.19 -1.88
N VAL A 60 1.27 2.94 -2.16
CA VAL A 60 1.24 1.86 -1.18
C VAL A 60 2.37 0.91 -1.52
N VAL A 61 3.30 0.72 -0.57
CA VAL A 61 4.24 -0.40 -0.59
C VAL A 61 3.58 -1.52 0.19
N ASP A 62 3.41 -2.67 -0.43
CA ASP A 62 2.80 -3.86 0.16
C ASP A 62 3.87 -4.91 0.37
N ILE A 63 4.10 -5.26 1.64
CA ILE A 63 5.09 -6.25 2.04
C ILE A 63 4.33 -7.50 2.52
N ASP A 64 4.37 -8.54 1.69
CA ASP A 64 3.72 -9.81 1.96
C ASP A 64 4.73 -10.82 2.51
N ILE A 65 4.57 -11.20 3.78
CA ILE A 65 5.43 -12.21 4.40
C ILE A 65 5.04 -13.61 3.88
N ASP A 66 6.05 -14.44 3.63
CA ASP A 66 5.90 -15.79 3.13
C ASP A 66 4.95 -16.63 4.01
N LYS A 67 3.84 -17.05 3.43
CA LYS A 67 2.80 -17.84 4.11
C LYS A 67 3.27 -19.24 4.50
N LYS A 68 4.37 -19.74 3.90
CA LYS A 68 4.97 -21.03 4.26
C LYS A 68 5.68 -21.00 5.62
N LEU A 69 6.00 -19.82 6.13
CA LEU A 69 6.55 -19.65 7.46
C LEU A 69 5.48 -19.91 8.52
N ASP A 70 5.90 -20.42 9.68
CA ASP A 70 5.03 -20.51 10.85
C ASP A 70 4.72 -19.11 11.42
N GLU A 71 3.74 -19.05 12.33
CA GLU A 71 3.30 -17.79 12.93
C GLU A 71 4.42 -17.04 13.67
N GLN A 72 5.29 -17.77 14.38
CA GLN A 72 6.37 -17.18 15.16
C GLN A 72 7.43 -16.55 14.24
N GLN A 73 7.80 -17.25 13.17
CA GLN A 73 8.72 -16.75 12.14
C GLN A 73 8.15 -15.52 11.43
N ARG A 74 6.87 -15.54 11.03
CA ARG A 74 6.22 -14.37 10.43
C ARG A 74 6.21 -13.19 11.38
N LYS A 75 5.95 -13.43 12.67
CA LYS A 75 5.95 -12.39 13.71
C LYS A 75 7.33 -11.75 13.86
N VAL A 76 8.41 -12.53 13.86
CA VAL A 76 9.79 -11.99 13.94
C VAL A 76 10.05 -11.03 12.78
N ILE A 77 9.76 -11.44 11.54
CA ILE A 77 9.95 -10.60 10.36
C ILE A 77 9.08 -9.34 10.40
N HIS A 78 7.81 -9.47 10.78
CA HIS A 78 6.90 -8.34 10.95
C HIS A 78 7.44 -7.33 11.96
N ASP A 79 7.88 -7.80 13.12
CA ASP A 79 8.38 -6.96 14.20
C ASP A 79 9.70 -6.27 13.82
N GLU A 80 10.59 -6.94 13.09
CA GLU A 80 11.82 -6.36 12.55
C GLU A 80 11.52 -5.24 11.54
N LEU A 81 10.62 -5.48 10.58
CA LEU A 81 10.19 -4.47 9.61
C LEU A 81 9.55 -3.26 10.31
N LEU A 82 8.65 -3.51 11.26
CA LEU A 82 7.97 -2.46 12.00
C LEU A 82 8.96 -1.67 12.86
N GLN A 83 9.95 -2.33 13.47
CA GLN A 83 11.01 -1.67 14.22
C GLN A 83 11.87 -0.77 13.32
N GLN A 84 12.26 -1.23 12.13
CA GLN A 84 13.01 -0.40 11.17
C GLN A 84 12.23 0.87 10.80
N LEU A 85 10.93 0.74 10.53
CA LEU A 85 10.06 1.87 10.18
C LEU A 85 9.88 2.84 11.36
N ASN A 86 9.73 2.34 12.58
CA ASN A 86 9.51 3.16 13.78
C ASN A 86 10.79 3.82 14.31
N ASN A 87 11.97 3.25 14.02
CA ASN A 87 13.25 3.81 14.44
C ASN A 87 13.57 5.13 13.72
N ASP A 88 13.12 5.31 12.48
CA ASP A 88 13.18 6.61 11.81
C ASP A 88 12.00 7.50 12.25
N LYS A 89 12.19 8.24 13.34
CA LYS A 89 11.20 9.21 13.87
C LYS A 89 10.79 10.29 12.87
N SER A 90 11.58 10.50 11.81
CA SER A 90 11.29 11.46 10.76
C SER A 90 10.49 10.85 9.60
N LEU A 91 10.17 9.55 9.66
CA LEU A 91 9.34 8.84 8.69
C LEU A 91 7.85 9.02 9.03
N LYS A 92 7.15 9.82 8.22
CA LYS A 92 5.70 10.02 8.33
C LYS A 92 4.98 9.19 7.27
N VAL A 93 4.56 7.99 7.63
CA VAL A 93 3.87 7.06 6.72
C VAL A 93 2.62 6.49 7.40
N GLY A 94 1.60 6.12 6.63
CA GLY A 94 0.48 5.34 7.17
C GLY A 94 0.87 3.86 7.23
N LEU A 95 0.72 3.21 8.38
CA LEU A 95 1.05 1.81 8.56
C LEU A 95 -0.18 0.98 8.88
N VAL A 96 -0.34 -0.14 8.16
CA VAL A 96 -1.41 -1.11 8.36
C VAL A 96 -0.80 -2.50 8.35
N GLN A 97 -1.08 -3.29 9.38
CA GLN A 97 -0.79 -4.72 9.36
C GLN A 97 -1.84 -5.40 8.48
N THR A 98 -1.40 -6.21 7.53
CA THR A 98 -2.30 -6.96 6.66
C THR A 98 -2.83 -8.20 7.35
N ALA A 99 -3.91 -8.77 6.82
CA ALA A 99 -4.57 -9.95 7.37
C ALA A 99 -3.63 -11.14 7.67
N HIS A 100 -2.54 -11.30 6.90
CA HIS A 100 -1.60 -12.42 7.07
C HIS A 100 -0.29 -12.00 7.75
N GLY A 101 -0.27 -10.84 8.41
CA GLY A 101 0.92 -10.34 9.13
C GLY A 101 1.92 -9.57 8.27
N GLY A 102 1.61 -9.28 7.01
CA GLY A 102 2.37 -8.33 6.19
C GLY A 102 2.14 -6.87 6.59
N ILE A 103 2.70 -5.92 5.83
CA ILE A 103 2.58 -4.49 6.10
C ILE A 103 2.24 -3.70 4.83
N HIS A 104 1.15 -2.95 4.85
CA HIS A 104 0.92 -1.85 3.90
C HIS A 104 1.54 -0.56 4.44
N ILE A 105 2.31 0.13 3.59
CA ILE A 105 2.96 1.40 3.89
C ILE A 105 2.45 2.47 2.91
N TYR A 106 1.66 3.41 3.43
CA TYR A 106 1.12 4.54 2.68
C TYR A 106 2.09 5.72 2.73
N CYS A 107 2.62 6.10 1.57
CA CYS A 107 3.64 7.14 1.43
C CYS A 107 3.36 8.04 0.21
N HIS A 108 4.23 9.02 -0.02
CA HIS A 108 4.10 9.99 -1.11
C HIS A 108 5.02 9.62 -2.28
N MET A 109 4.50 9.75 -3.51
CA MET A 109 5.29 9.52 -4.72
C MET A 109 6.40 10.56 -4.93
N ASN A 110 6.25 11.79 -4.43
CA ASN A 110 7.10 12.93 -4.83
C ASN A 110 7.12 13.10 -6.36
N ASP A 111 8.19 13.68 -6.92
CA ASP A 111 8.44 13.83 -8.35
C ASP A 111 9.08 12.56 -8.99
N TYR A 112 8.99 11.40 -8.33
CA TYR A 112 9.54 10.15 -8.88
C TYR A 112 8.66 9.63 -10.02
N LYS A 113 9.28 9.44 -11.19
CA LYS A 113 8.67 8.72 -12.32
C LYS A 113 8.72 7.23 -12.03
N LEU A 114 7.64 6.70 -11.46
CA LEU A 114 7.48 5.26 -11.30
C LEU A 114 7.10 4.63 -12.64
N ARG A 115 7.58 3.41 -12.93
CA ARG A 115 7.39 2.77 -14.24
C ARG A 115 5.94 2.44 -14.59
N GLN A 116 5.11 2.08 -13.61
CA GLN A 116 3.69 1.75 -13.82
C GLN A 116 2.89 1.79 -12.51
N ASN A 117 1.56 1.76 -12.61
CA ASN A 117 0.66 1.81 -11.44
C ASN A 117 0.75 0.59 -10.51
N SER A 118 1.08 -0.59 -11.03
CA SER A 118 1.17 -1.83 -10.24
C SER A 118 2.48 -2.54 -10.53
N MET A 119 3.40 -2.51 -9.57
CA MET A 119 4.72 -3.14 -9.66
C MET A 119 4.77 -4.31 -8.69
N THR A 120 4.44 -5.50 -9.19
CA THR A 120 4.34 -6.71 -8.38
C THR A 120 5.66 -7.50 -8.42
N GLY A 121 6.03 -8.11 -7.30
CA GLY A 121 7.21 -8.95 -7.16
C GLY A 121 8.51 -8.20 -7.42
N ILE A 122 8.59 -6.91 -7.04
CA ILE A 122 9.84 -6.15 -7.15
C ILE A 122 10.94 -6.74 -6.28
N ILE A 123 10.54 -7.32 -5.14
CA ILE A 123 11.34 -8.24 -4.33
C ILE A 123 10.54 -9.54 -4.24
N LYS A 124 11.18 -10.66 -4.52
CA LYS A 124 10.58 -11.98 -4.43
C LYS A 124 11.04 -12.68 -3.15
N SER A 125 10.09 -13.23 -2.41
CA SER A 125 10.42 -14.22 -1.39
C SER A 125 10.99 -15.47 -2.07
N LEU A 126 12.29 -15.74 -1.90
CA LEU A 126 12.93 -16.98 -2.38
C LEU A 126 13.52 -17.74 -1.20
N GLU A 127 13.22 -19.04 -1.13
CA GLU A 127 13.71 -19.97 -0.10
C GLU A 127 15.23 -20.18 -0.16
N SER A 128 15.85 -20.01 -1.32
CA SER A 128 17.26 -20.36 -1.57
C SER A 128 18.28 -19.26 -1.25
N ASN A 129 17.84 -18.08 -0.80
CA ASN A 129 18.77 -17.01 -0.43
C ASN A 129 18.86 -16.93 1.12
N PRO A 130 20.03 -17.25 1.72
CA PRO A 130 20.18 -17.28 3.17
C PRO A 130 20.19 -15.89 3.84
N LEU A 131 20.23 -14.81 3.04
CA LEU A 131 19.99 -13.42 3.48
C LEU A 131 18.61 -12.91 3.02
N ASN A 132 17.78 -13.75 2.39
CA ASN A 132 16.52 -13.31 1.79
C ASN A 132 15.46 -13.11 2.84
N THR A 133 14.81 -11.98 2.70
CA THR A 133 13.87 -11.38 3.62
C THR A 133 12.60 -12.19 3.93
N ARG A 134 12.38 -13.35 3.28
CA ARG A 134 11.17 -14.18 3.34
C ARG A 134 9.86 -13.37 3.25
N TYR A 135 9.91 -12.26 2.50
CA TYR A 135 8.75 -11.46 2.11
C TYR A 135 8.86 -11.05 0.65
N GLY A 136 7.72 -10.92 0.00
CA GLY A 136 7.57 -10.24 -1.27
C GLY A 136 7.31 -8.75 -1.05
N VAL A 137 7.70 -7.93 -2.03
CA VAL A 137 7.35 -6.51 -2.04
C VAL A 137 6.68 -6.17 -3.36
N ASP A 138 5.52 -5.53 -3.24
CA ASP A 138 4.75 -4.93 -4.31
C ASP A 138 4.64 -3.42 -4.08
N VAL A 139 4.43 -2.65 -5.15
CA VAL A 139 4.18 -1.21 -5.09
C VAL A 139 3.01 -0.82 -5.96
N PHE A 140 2.03 -0.12 -5.36
CA PHE A 140 0.82 0.37 -6.02
C PHE A 140 0.76 1.89 -5.97
N ALA A 141 0.49 2.51 -7.11
CA ALA A 141 0.57 3.96 -7.28
C ALA A 141 -0.42 4.46 -8.34
N CYS A 142 -0.74 5.75 -8.28
CA CYS A 142 -1.39 6.50 -9.36
C CYS A 142 -0.33 7.27 -10.16
N VAL A 143 0.36 6.59 -11.09
CA VAL A 143 1.26 7.18 -12.08
C VAL A 143 0.44 7.72 -13.25
N THR A 144 -0.48 6.89 -13.75
CA THR A 144 -1.45 7.24 -14.79
C THR A 144 -2.85 7.11 -14.18
N PRO A 145 -3.66 8.17 -14.11
CA PRO A 145 -5.03 8.07 -13.61
C PRO A 145 -5.84 7.06 -14.41
N TYR A 146 -6.79 6.40 -13.75
CA TYR A 146 -7.74 5.53 -14.44
C TYR A 146 -8.53 6.31 -15.49
N ASN A 147 -8.60 5.75 -16.70
CA ASN A 147 -9.40 6.29 -17.80
C ASN A 147 -10.62 5.41 -18.03
N GLU A 148 -11.81 5.98 -17.82
CA GLU A 148 -13.10 5.30 -17.98
C GLU A 148 -13.41 4.92 -19.43
N GLU A 149 -12.99 5.74 -20.40
CA GLU A 149 -13.23 5.51 -21.83
C GLU A 149 -12.38 4.36 -22.37
N SER A 150 -11.09 4.31 -22.00
CA SER A 150 -10.18 3.25 -22.47
C SER A 150 -10.34 1.95 -21.68
N LYS A 151 -11.02 1.97 -20.51
CA LYS A 151 -11.09 0.86 -19.54
C LYS A 151 -9.71 0.24 -19.25
N GLU A 152 -8.64 1.03 -19.40
CA GLU A 152 -7.29 0.54 -19.22
C GLU A 152 -7.10 0.16 -17.75
N LYS A 153 -6.70 -1.09 -17.56
CA LYS A 153 -6.67 -1.77 -16.26
C LYS A 153 -5.71 -1.08 -15.31
N THR A 154 -6.22 -0.21 -14.44
CA THR A 154 -5.41 0.32 -13.34
C THR A 154 -6.11 0.36 -12.00
N LEU A 155 -7.33 -0.18 -11.86
CA LEU A 155 -7.96 -0.31 -10.54
C LEU A 155 -7.04 -1.10 -9.61
N ARG A 156 -6.64 -0.48 -8.51
CA ARG A 156 -5.83 -1.12 -7.48
C ARG A 156 -6.45 -0.84 -6.12
N TRP A 157 -7.34 -1.74 -5.75
CA TRP A 157 -7.98 -1.76 -4.44
C TRP A 157 -6.98 -2.23 -3.39
N VAL A 158 -6.69 -1.36 -2.43
CA VAL A 158 -5.91 -1.69 -1.25
C VAL A 158 -6.84 -1.68 -0.05
N VAL A 159 -6.88 -2.79 0.68
CA VAL A 159 -7.75 -2.94 1.85
C VAL A 159 -7.28 -2.01 2.97
N LEU A 160 -8.23 -1.28 3.54
CA LEU A 160 -8.02 -0.35 4.66
C LEU A 160 -8.09 -1.08 6.00
N PRO A 161 -7.49 -0.52 7.07
CA PRO A 161 -7.61 -1.09 8.40
C PRO A 161 -9.06 -1.11 8.87
N GLU A 162 -9.33 -1.88 9.93
CA GLU A 162 -10.66 -2.19 10.46
C GLU A 162 -11.48 -3.13 9.54
N SER A 163 -10.92 -3.55 8.41
CA SER A 163 -11.52 -4.55 7.53
C SER A 163 -11.25 -5.96 8.03
N ILE A 164 -12.26 -6.83 7.94
CA ILE A 164 -12.23 -8.25 8.23
C ILE A 164 -12.34 -9.01 6.90
N VAL A 165 -11.50 -10.02 6.72
CA VAL A 165 -11.49 -10.90 5.55
C VAL A 165 -11.44 -12.36 6.01
N LYS A 166 -11.95 -13.27 5.20
CA LYS A 166 -11.74 -14.71 5.38
C LYS A 166 -10.75 -15.21 4.34
N ASP A 167 -9.94 -16.19 4.73
CA ASP A 167 -9.18 -16.94 3.73
C ASP A 167 -10.13 -17.85 2.96
N ASN A 168 -9.88 -18.11 1.68
CA ASN A 168 -10.79 -18.91 0.86
C ASN A 168 -10.94 -20.35 1.39
N ASP A 169 -9.93 -20.84 2.10
CA ASP A 169 -9.81 -22.22 2.55
C ASP A 169 -9.98 -22.38 4.08
N SER A 170 -10.35 -21.30 4.81
CA SER A 170 -10.53 -21.36 6.26
C SER A 170 -11.68 -20.50 6.77
N ASP A 171 -12.35 -20.97 7.82
CA ASP A 171 -13.34 -20.18 8.56
C ASP A 171 -12.72 -19.12 9.49
N VAL A 172 -11.39 -18.95 9.44
CA VAL A 172 -10.68 -17.97 10.26
C VAL A 172 -10.91 -16.57 9.70
N GLU A 173 -11.43 -15.70 10.55
CA GLU A 173 -11.52 -14.26 10.28
C GLU A 173 -10.18 -13.59 10.59
N LEU A 174 -9.65 -12.88 9.60
CA LEU A 174 -8.40 -12.14 9.69
C LEU A 174 -8.69 -10.65 9.55
N GLN A 175 -7.93 -9.83 10.27
CA GLN A 175 -8.17 -8.39 10.36
C GLN A 175 -6.99 -7.58 9.80
N TYR A 176 -7.31 -6.46 9.13
CA TYR A 176 -6.34 -5.41 8.84
C TYR A 176 -6.29 -4.42 10.02
N THR A 177 -5.11 -4.22 10.61
CA THR A 177 -4.98 -3.44 11.84
C THR A 177 -4.23 -2.13 11.58
N ASN A 178 -4.77 -1.02 12.07
CA ASN A 178 -4.12 0.29 11.98
C ASN A 178 -2.97 0.36 13.00
N LEU A 179 -1.74 0.52 12.52
CA LEU A 179 -0.55 0.48 13.39
C LEU A 179 -0.17 1.86 13.95
N ASN A 180 -0.57 2.97 13.30
CA ASN A 180 -0.08 4.29 13.69
C ASN A 180 -1.04 5.47 13.46
N LYS A 181 -2.35 5.23 13.53
CA LYS A 181 -3.39 6.27 13.31
C LYS A 181 -3.24 6.94 11.93
N MET A 182 -3.02 6.13 10.90
CA MET A 182 -2.68 6.57 9.53
C MET A 182 -3.57 7.70 8.97
N ARG A 183 -4.86 7.72 9.33
CA ARG A 183 -5.88 8.66 8.82
C ARG A 183 -5.48 10.14 9.00
N ASN A 184 -4.78 10.46 10.08
CA ASN A 184 -4.47 11.85 10.44
C ASN A 184 -3.12 12.34 9.90
N ILE A 185 -2.34 11.46 9.28
CA ILE A 185 -0.98 11.79 8.85
C ILE A 185 -1.06 12.66 7.58
N SER A 186 -0.45 13.84 7.67
CA SER A 186 -0.21 14.75 6.54
C SER A 186 1.30 14.86 6.27
N LYS A 187 1.68 15.43 5.13
CA LYS A 187 3.08 15.56 4.70
C LYS A 187 3.79 14.21 4.76
N LEU A 188 3.19 13.22 4.11
CA LEU A 188 3.75 11.88 4.04
C LEU A 188 5.18 11.92 3.50
N SER A 189 6.03 11.09 4.09
CA SER A 189 7.38 10.81 3.60
C SER A 189 7.31 10.20 2.20
N SER A 190 8.36 10.44 1.42
CA SER A 190 8.46 9.91 0.07
C SER A 190 8.72 8.40 0.06
N ILE A 191 8.34 7.74 -1.04
CA ILE A 191 8.67 6.33 -1.28
C ILE A 191 10.19 6.09 -1.24
N LYS A 192 11.00 7.04 -1.72
CA LYS A 192 12.46 6.96 -1.60
C LYS A 192 12.91 6.82 -0.15
N LYS A 193 12.32 7.60 0.75
CA LYS A 193 12.66 7.54 2.16
C LYS A 193 12.26 6.20 2.77
N VAL A 194 11.08 5.68 2.42
CA VAL A 194 10.64 4.33 2.83
C VAL A 194 11.64 3.26 2.37
N PHE A 195 12.04 3.29 1.10
CA PHE A 195 13.01 2.35 0.55
C PHE A 195 14.38 2.49 1.23
N GLN A 196 14.84 3.71 1.53
CA GLN A 196 16.06 3.93 2.29
C GLN A 196 15.98 3.37 3.71
N THR A 197 14.87 3.59 4.42
CA THR A 197 14.66 3.05 5.78
C THR A 197 14.69 1.53 5.78
N LEU A 198 14.07 0.89 4.79
CA LEU A 198 14.00 -0.57 4.64
C LEU A 198 15.18 -1.18 3.86
N LYS A 199 16.13 -0.34 3.41
CA LYS A 199 17.29 -0.73 2.59
C LYS A 199 16.91 -1.44 1.28
N PHE A 200 15.79 -1.06 0.68
CA PHE A 200 15.37 -1.52 -0.65
C PHE A 200 16.02 -0.69 -1.75
N ASP A 201 16.33 -1.33 -2.87
CA ASP A 201 16.82 -0.62 -4.06
C ASP A 201 15.66 0.12 -4.75
N ILE A 202 15.74 1.45 -4.79
CA ILE A 202 14.74 2.30 -5.42
C ILE A 202 14.70 2.12 -6.93
N ASN A 203 15.79 1.68 -7.56
CA ASN A 203 15.85 1.52 -9.01
C ASN A 203 14.89 0.42 -9.51
N LEU A 204 14.44 -0.48 -8.63
CA LEU A 204 13.46 -1.53 -8.96
C LEU A 204 12.08 -0.99 -9.37
N ILE A 205 11.79 0.29 -9.09
CA ILE A 205 10.47 0.91 -9.33
C ILE A 205 10.50 2.15 -10.22
N LEU A 206 11.67 2.68 -10.54
CA LEU A 206 11.80 3.85 -11.40
C LEU A 206 11.63 3.44 -12.87
N SER A 207 11.09 4.36 -13.69
CA SER A 207 11.18 4.21 -15.14
C SER A 207 12.62 4.37 -15.59
N ASP A 208 13.08 3.53 -16.52
CA ASP A 208 14.28 3.84 -17.29
C ASP A 208 14.02 5.18 -18.01
N GLY A 209 14.96 6.11 -17.84
CA GLY A 209 14.81 7.51 -18.30
C GLY A 209 14.70 7.64 -19.81
#